data_AF-A0A850WPX0-F1
#
_entry.id   AF-A0A850WPX0-F1
#
_cell.length_a   1.000
_cell.length_b   1.000
_cell.length_c   1.000
_cell.angle_alpha   90.00
_cell.angle_beta   90.00
_cell.angle_gamma   90.00
#
_symmetry.space_group_name_H-M   'P 1'
#
loop_
_entity.id
_entity.type
_entity.pdbx_description
1 polymer ?
#
loop_
_entity_poly.entity_id
_entity_poly.type
_entity_poly.pdbx_seq_one_letter_code
_entity_poly.pdbx_strand_id
1 'polypeptide(L)'
;LGSSRDARRALASALPIGTDALVNLPVEDFNAALGRARLSGAELALARDIRRRGKNKVAAQKCRRRKLEAIARLQAELARLGKERERLLRVRGQAERALGALRRDLARVSAQVLGALRDGAGNPLPPERFGLRLAPDGGLSVE
;
A
#
# COMPACT_ATOMS: atom_id res chain seq x y z
N LEU A 1 5.20 -30.38 11.23
CA LEU A 1 5.52 -31.75 11.71
C LEU A 1 5.13 -32.90 10.75
N GLY A 2 5.15 -32.72 9.41
CA GLY A 2 5.20 -33.87 8.46
C GLY A 2 6.50 -34.70 8.52
N SER A 3 7.32 -34.46 9.55
CA SER A 3 8.66 -34.99 9.78
C SER A 3 8.62 -36.45 10.25
N SER A 4 7.52 -36.91 10.85
CA SER A 4 7.45 -38.25 11.44
C SER A 4 7.44 -39.38 10.42
N ARG A 5 6.81 -39.21 9.25
CA ARG A 5 6.72 -40.30 8.25
C ARG A 5 8.03 -40.52 7.52
N ASP A 6 8.64 -39.44 7.04
CA ASP A 6 9.93 -39.51 6.37
C ASP A 6 11.06 -39.85 7.36
N ALA A 7 11.01 -39.38 8.62
CA ALA A 7 11.95 -39.82 9.66
C ALA A 7 11.80 -41.30 10.01
N ARG A 8 10.56 -41.81 10.13
CA ARG A 8 10.32 -43.25 10.35
C ARG A 8 10.83 -44.09 9.17
N ARG A 9 10.61 -43.65 7.94
CA ARG A 9 11.13 -44.35 6.75
C ARG A 9 12.65 -44.31 6.68
N ALA A 10 13.27 -43.17 6.96
CA ALA A 10 14.72 -43.05 7.03
C ALA A 10 15.32 -43.97 8.09
N LEU A 11 14.70 -44.04 9.28
CA LEU A 11 15.13 -44.93 10.36
C LEU A 11 14.96 -46.41 10.00
N ALA A 12 13.82 -46.79 9.42
CA ALA A 12 13.54 -48.17 9.02
C ALA A 12 14.48 -48.67 7.91
N SER A 13 14.94 -47.77 7.04
CA SER A 13 15.96 -48.05 6.01
C SER A 13 17.39 -47.76 6.50
N ALA A 14 17.59 -47.57 7.80
CA ALA A 14 18.90 -47.32 8.43
C ALA A 14 19.75 -46.26 7.70
N LEU A 15 19.11 -45.20 7.17
CA LEU A 15 19.82 -44.17 6.41
C LEU A 15 20.85 -43.49 7.33
N PRO A 16 22.13 -43.41 6.92
CA PRO A 16 23.21 -42.84 7.74
C PRO A 16 23.17 -41.30 7.79
N ILE A 17 22.16 -40.68 7.17
CA ILE A 17 21.97 -39.23 7.11
C ILE A 17 20.57 -38.90 7.64
N GLY A 18 20.51 -38.05 8.66
CA GLY A 18 19.26 -37.60 9.24
C GLY A 18 18.39 -36.81 8.25
N THR A 19 17.07 -36.89 8.41
CA THR A 19 16.12 -36.24 7.48
C THR A 19 16.26 -34.72 7.41
N ASP A 20 16.70 -34.08 8.49
CA ASP A 20 16.96 -32.64 8.49
C ASP A 20 18.16 -32.29 7.59
N ALA A 21 19.28 -33.00 7.76
CA ALA A 21 20.46 -32.86 6.91
C ALA A 21 20.14 -33.16 5.43
N LEU A 22 19.33 -34.20 5.15
CA LEU A 22 18.89 -34.51 3.79
C LEU A 22 18.18 -33.32 3.13
N VAL A 23 17.41 -32.52 3.89
CA VAL A 23 16.65 -31.39 3.35
C VAL A 23 17.52 -30.13 3.23
N ASN A 24 18.39 -29.88 4.21
CA ASN A 24 19.08 -28.61 4.38
C ASN A 24 20.48 -28.56 3.75
N LEU A 25 21.15 -29.70 3.54
CA LEU A 25 22.49 -29.70 2.93
C LEU A 25 22.50 -29.06 1.54
N PRO A 26 23.59 -28.38 1.14
CA PRO A 26 23.88 -28.06 -0.26
C PRO A 26 23.82 -29.29 -1.17
N VAL A 27 23.68 -29.11 -2.49
CA VAL A 27 23.50 -30.27 -3.39
C VAL A 27 24.79 -31.07 -3.53
N GLU A 28 25.94 -30.38 -3.46
CA GLU A 28 27.29 -30.93 -3.49
C GLU A 28 27.53 -31.81 -2.26
N ASP A 29 27.32 -31.25 -1.06
CA ASP A 29 27.48 -31.98 0.20
C ASP A 29 26.50 -33.15 0.33
N PHE A 30 25.27 -32.97 -0.15
CA PHE A 30 24.27 -34.02 -0.20
C PHE A 30 24.74 -35.20 -1.08
N ASN A 31 25.24 -34.92 -2.28
CA ASN A 31 25.73 -35.94 -3.19
C ASN A 31 26.99 -36.63 -2.63
N ALA A 32 27.91 -35.87 -2.02
CA ALA A 32 29.09 -36.40 -1.37
C ALA A 32 28.73 -37.33 -0.20
N ALA A 33 27.77 -36.93 0.64
CA ALA A 33 27.29 -37.74 1.75
C ALA A 33 26.63 -39.05 1.28
N LEU A 34 25.82 -39.01 0.22
CA LEU A 34 25.24 -40.22 -0.37
C LEU A 34 26.30 -41.12 -1.01
N GLY A 35 27.32 -40.55 -1.67
CA GLY A 35 28.40 -41.31 -2.29
C GLY A 35 29.29 -42.06 -1.29
N ARG A 36 29.50 -41.50 -0.09
CA ARG A 36 30.29 -42.14 0.98
C ARG A 36 29.54 -43.26 1.71
N ALA A 37 28.21 -43.24 1.68
CA ALA A 37 27.34 -44.08 2.51
C ALA A 37 27.11 -45.52 1.98
N ARG A 38 27.67 -45.91 0.81
CA ARG A 38 27.48 -47.24 0.18
C ARG A 38 26.01 -47.72 0.16
N LEU A 39 25.10 -46.83 -0.21
CA LEU A 39 23.66 -47.09 -0.22
C LEU A 39 23.19 -47.89 -1.45
N SER A 40 22.17 -48.72 -1.27
CA SER A 40 21.44 -49.38 -2.35
C SER A 40 20.64 -48.39 -3.21
N GLY A 41 20.23 -48.81 -4.40
CA GLY A 41 19.41 -47.98 -5.29
C GLY A 41 18.09 -47.52 -4.65
N ALA A 42 17.47 -48.39 -3.84
CA ALA A 42 16.23 -48.07 -3.13
C ALA A 42 16.45 -47.02 -2.02
N GLU A 43 17.54 -47.10 -1.27
CA GLU A 43 17.91 -46.14 -0.23
C GLU A 43 18.28 -44.77 -0.81
N LEU A 44 19.02 -44.76 -1.94
CA LEU A 44 19.33 -43.53 -2.69
C LEU A 44 18.06 -42.85 -3.20
N ALA A 45 17.12 -43.63 -3.75
CA ALA A 45 15.83 -43.13 -4.19
C ALA A 45 15.07 -42.53 -3.00
N LEU A 46 14.97 -43.25 -1.88
CA LEU A 46 14.30 -42.78 -0.66
C LEU A 46 14.91 -41.47 -0.15
N ALA A 47 16.23 -41.37 -0.04
CA ALA A 47 16.92 -40.17 0.45
C ALA A 47 16.64 -38.94 -0.43
N ARG A 48 16.69 -39.09 -1.76
CA ARG A 48 16.32 -38.03 -2.71
C ARG A 48 14.86 -37.61 -2.58
N ASP A 49 13.98 -38.58 -2.38
CA ASP A 49 12.55 -38.34 -2.27
C ASP A 49 12.17 -37.60 -0.98
N ILE A 50 12.81 -37.96 0.13
CA ILE A 50 12.72 -37.24 1.41
C ILE A 50 13.19 -35.79 1.23
N ARG A 51 14.37 -35.58 0.61
CA ARG A 51 14.90 -34.24 0.32
C ARG A 51 13.94 -33.43 -0.53
N ARG A 52 13.42 -34.00 -1.62
CA ARG A 52 12.47 -33.35 -2.54
C ARG A 52 11.19 -32.92 -1.81
N ARG A 53 10.57 -33.83 -1.04
CA ARG A 53 9.37 -33.52 -0.23
C ARG A 53 9.66 -32.44 0.82
N GLY A 54 10.79 -32.51 1.51
CA GLY A 54 11.19 -31.52 2.50
C GLY A 54 11.42 -30.14 1.89
N LYS A 55 12.14 -30.04 0.77
CA LYS A 55 12.33 -28.77 0.04
C LYS A 55 11.00 -28.19 -0.44
N ASN A 56 10.10 -29.01 -1.01
CA ASN A 56 8.77 -28.56 -1.42
C ASN A 56 7.95 -28.01 -0.24
N LYS A 57 8.02 -28.66 0.92
CA LYS A 57 7.36 -28.19 2.13
C LYS A 57 7.90 -26.84 2.60
N VAL A 58 9.22 -26.65 2.63
CA VAL A 58 9.85 -25.37 2.98
C VAL A 58 9.47 -24.29 1.97
N ALA A 59 9.49 -24.61 0.67
CA ALA A 59 9.09 -23.69 -0.39
C ALA A 59 7.62 -23.26 -0.25
N ALA A 60 6.71 -24.20 0.02
CA ALA A 60 5.30 -23.91 0.28
C ALA A 60 5.11 -23.02 1.51
N GLN A 61 5.86 -23.28 2.60
CA GLN A 61 5.85 -22.41 3.79
C GLN A 61 6.33 -21.00 3.46
N LYS A 62 7.45 -20.85 2.75
CA LYS A 62 7.96 -19.54 2.32
C LYS A 62 6.96 -18.83 1.40
N CYS A 63 6.31 -19.54 0.48
CA CYS A 63 5.30 -18.99 -0.40
C CYS A 63 4.09 -18.45 0.39
N ARG A 64 3.55 -19.26 1.32
CA ARG A 64 2.46 -18.84 2.21
C ARG A 64 2.87 -17.64 3.07
N ARG A 65 4.06 -17.65 3.65
CA ARG A 65 4.59 -16.54 4.45
C ARG A 65 4.67 -15.26 3.63
N ARG A 66 5.28 -15.29 2.44
CA ARG A 66 5.35 -14.15 1.52
C ARG A 66 3.98 -13.63 1.13
N LYS A 67 3.00 -14.52 0.88
CA LYS A 67 1.63 -14.11 0.56
C LYS A 67 0.96 -13.39 1.73
N LEU A 68 1.12 -13.89 2.95
CA LEU A 68 0.60 -13.25 4.17
C LEU A 68 1.27 -11.91 4.45
N GLU A 69 2.59 -11.82 4.31
CA GLU A 69 3.35 -10.56 4.42
C GLU A 69 2.84 -9.52 3.41
N ALA A 70 2.60 -9.93 2.15
CA ALA A 70 2.04 -9.06 1.13
C ALA A 70 0.62 -8.58 1.47
N ILE A 71 -0.25 -9.46 1.97
CA ILE A 71 -1.60 -9.10 2.41
C ILE A 71 -1.52 -8.07 3.54
N ALA A 72 -0.71 -8.32 4.57
CA ALA A 72 -0.55 -7.41 5.71
C ALA A 72 -0.04 -6.03 5.27
N ARG A 73 0.94 -5.98 4.35
CA ARG A 73 1.45 -4.73 3.77
C ARG A 73 0.34 -3.96 3.05
N LEU A 74 -0.43 -4.65 2.20
CA LEU A 74 -1.53 -4.02 1.44
C LEU A 74 -2.63 -3.50 2.37
N GLN A 75 -2.97 -4.23 3.43
CA GLN A 75 -3.93 -3.78 4.44
C GLN A 75 -3.46 -2.50 5.15
N ALA A 76 -2.17 -2.43 5.52
CA ALA A 76 -1.59 -1.24 6.13
C ALA A 76 -1.60 -0.04 5.17
N GLU A 77 -1.30 -0.28 3.88
CA GLU A 77 -1.34 0.76 2.85
C GLU A 77 -2.75 1.29 2.61
N LEU A 78 -3.75 0.40 2.50
CA LEU A 78 -5.16 0.79 2.40
C LEU A 78 -5.60 1.62 3.61
N ALA A 79 -5.24 1.22 4.83
CA ALA A 79 -5.56 1.99 6.03
C ALA A 79 -4.91 3.39 6.01
N ARG A 80 -3.65 3.48 5.57
CA ARG A 80 -2.94 4.76 5.41
C ARG A 80 -3.63 5.67 4.39
N LEU A 81 -3.95 5.13 3.21
CA LEU A 81 -4.63 5.86 2.14
C LEU A 81 -6.04 6.30 2.57
N GLY A 82 -6.76 5.46 3.33
CA GLY A 82 -8.05 5.81 3.91
C GLY A 82 -7.96 7.04 4.83
N LYS A 83 -7.00 7.02 5.77
CA LYS A 83 -6.75 8.17 6.68
C LYS A 83 -6.39 9.45 5.91
N GLU A 84 -5.56 9.33 4.88
CA GLU A 84 -5.16 10.49 4.08
C GLU A 84 -6.33 11.05 3.27
N ARG A 85 -7.16 10.18 2.67
CA ARG A 85 -8.39 10.59 1.99
C ARG A 85 -9.32 11.36 2.92
N GLU A 86 -9.55 10.87 4.14
CA GLU A 86 -10.37 11.58 5.12
C GLU A 86 -9.79 12.95 5.49
N ARG A 87 -8.48 13.03 5.70
CA ARG A 87 -7.78 14.29 5.97
C ARG A 87 -8.01 15.30 4.84
N LEU A 88 -7.81 14.88 3.59
CA LEU A 88 -8.01 15.71 2.41
C LEU A 88 -9.47 16.17 2.26
N LEU A 89 -10.45 15.31 2.54
CA LEU A 89 -11.86 15.70 2.52
C LEU A 89 -12.19 16.76 3.57
N ARG A 90 -11.61 16.67 4.77
CA ARG A 90 -11.77 17.71 5.81
C ARG A 90 -11.16 19.04 5.38
N VAL A 91 -9.95 19.01 4.82
CA VAL A 91 -9.27 20.21 4.31
C VAL A 91 -10.06 20.85 3.17
N ARG A 92 -10.58 20.05 2.22
CA ARG A 92 -11.44 20.53 1.14
C ARG A 92 -12.69 21.23 1.69
N GLY A 93 -13.37 20.61 2.65
CA GLY A 93 -14.56 21.22 3.26
C GLY A 93 -14.24 22.52 4.03
N GLN A 94 -13.07 22.62 4.66
CA GLN A 94 -12.61 23.88 5.27
C GLN A 94 -12.37 24.96 4.22
N ALA A 95 -11.71 24.62 3.11
CA ALA A 95 -11.44 25.55 2.01
C ALA A 95 -12.74 26.03 1.35
N GLU A 96 -13.70 25.15 1.12
CA GLU A 96 -15.03 25.50 0.57
C GLU A 96 -15.78 26.48 1.49
N ARG A 97 -15.74 26.25 2.81
CA ARG A 97 -16.34 27.18 3.79
C ARG A 97 -15.64 28.55 3.80
N ALA A 98 -14.31 28.56 3.78
CA ALA A 98 -13.53 29.80 3.74
C ALA A 98 -13.81 30.59 2.45
N LEU A 99 -13.82 29.92 1.30
CA LEU A 99 -14.16 30.54 0.03
C LEU A 99 -15.60 31.10 0.02
N GLY A 100 -16.55 30.36 0.59
CA GLY A 100 -17.92 30.84 0.76
C GLY A 100 -18.02 32.09 1.65
N ALA A 101 -17.23 32.16 2.73
CA ALA A 101 -17.16 33.36 3.57
C ALA A 101 -16.58 34.55 2.82
N LEU A 102 -15.43 34.37 2.15
CA LEU A 102 -14.80 35.43 1.35
C LEU A 102 -15.71 35.95 0.25
N ARG A 103 -16.47 35.08 -0.43
CA ARG A 103 -17.47 35.50 -1.43
C ARG A 103 -18.57 36.37 -0.83
N ARG A 104 -19.07 36.04 0.36
CA ARG A 104 -20.07 36.87 1.06
C ARG A 104 -19.50 38.21 1.50
N ASP A 105 -18.29 38.21 2.04
CA ASP A 105 -17.60 39.43 2.46
C ASP A 105 -17.34 40.35 1.25
N LEU A 106 -16.87 39.79 0.14
CA LEU A 106 -16.67 40.52 -1.11
C LEU A 106 -17.99 41.10 -1.63
N ALA A 107 -19.06 40.30 -1.70
CA ALA A 107 -20.37 40.80 -2.14
C ALA A 107 -20.88 41.96 -1.26
N ARG A 108 -20.71 41.85 0.07
CA ARG A 108 -21.07 42.92 1.01
C ARG A 108 -20.27 44.20 0.73
N VAL A 109 -18.95 44.09 0.60
CA VAL A 109 -18.08 45.26 0.37
C VAL A 109 -18.37 45.88 -1.00
N SER A 110 -18.56 45.07 -2.04
CA SER A 110 -18.91 45.57 -3.37
C SER A 110 -20.23 46.33 -3.35
N ALA A 111 -21.26 45.82 -2.67
CA ALA A 111 -22.54 46.51 -2.51
C ALA A 111 -22.41 47.83 -1.75
N GLN A 112 -21.57 47.87 -0.69
CA GLN A 112 -21.29 49.11 0.06
C GLN A 112 -20.61 50.17 -0.82
N VAL A 113 -19.60 49.77 -1.61
CA VAL A 113 -18.90 50.70 -2.51
C VAL A 113 -19.84 51.22 -3.60
N LEU A 114 -20.57 50.34 -4.29
CA LEU A 114 -21.52 50.74 -5.33
C LEU A 114 -22.63 51.66 -4.79
N GLY A 115 -23.18 51.34 -3.61
CA GLY A 115 -24.18 52.19 -2.95
C GLY A 115 -23.65 53.56 -2.51
N ALA A 116 -22.33 53.72 -2.35
CA ALA A 116 -21.70 55.00 -2.05
C ALA A 116 -21.39 55.84 -3.31
N LEU A 117 -21.24 55.19 -4.46
CA LEU A 117 -21.02 55.87 -5.75
C LEU A 117 -22.30 56.56 -6.24
N ARG A 118 -22.15 57.58 -7.06
CA ARG A 118 -23.26 58.33 -7.67
C ARG A 118 -23.06 58.44 -9.18
N ASP A 119 -24.14 58.32 -9.93
CA ASP A 119 -24.14 58.57 -11.37
C ASP A 119 -24.08 60.08 -11.69
N GLY A 120 -24.04 60.42 -12.98
CA GLY A 120 -24.01 61.82 -13.43
C GLY A 120 -25.28 62.62 -13.08
N ALA A 121 -26.36 61.97 -12.66
CA ALA A 121 -27.59 62.58 -12.18
C ALA A 121 -27.67 62.64 -10.64
N GLY A 122 -26.64 62.16 -9.92
CA GLY A 122 -26.58 62.14 -8.46
C GLY A 122 -27.32 60.97 -7.80
N ASN A 123 -27.71 59.95 -8.55
CA ASN A 123 -28.38 58.76 -8.00
C ASN A 123 -27.35 57.69 -7.59
N PRO A 124 -27.60 56.90 -6.52
CA PRO A 124 -26.74 55.77 -6.16
C PRO A 124 -26.68 54.71 -7.26
N LEU A 125 -25.53 54.03 -7.40
CA LEU A 125 -25.40 52.91 -8.33
C LEU A 125 -25.98 51.63 -7.72
N PRO A 126 -27.08 51.06 -8.27
CA PRO A 126 -27.70 49.85 -7.76
C PRO A 126 -26.79 48.62 -7.98
N PRO A 127 -26.46 47.86 -6.92
CA PRO A 127 -25.57 46.70 -7.02
C PRO A 127 -26.16 45.52 -7.80
N GLU A 128 -27.45 45.55 -8.14
CA GLU A 128 -28.09 44.55 -9.00
C GLU A 128 -27.83 44.80 -10.49
N ARG A 129 -27.42 46.02 -10.85
CA ARG A 129 -27.16 46.44 -12.25
C ARG A 129 -25.70 46.71 -12.54
N PHE A 130 -24.91 46.98 -11.50
CA PHE A 130 -23.51 47.35 -11.62
C PHE A 130 -22.62 46.39 -10.82
N GLY A 131 -21.46 46.06 -11.37
CA GLY A 131 -20.41 45.28 -10.73
C GLY A 131 -19.14 46.10 -10.52
N LEU A 132 -18.24 45.59 -9.67
CA LEU A 132 -16.88 46.12 -9.56
C LEU A 132 -15.92 45.11 -10.19
N ARG A 133 -15.13 45.58 -11.16
CA ARG A 133 -14.06 44.82 -11.78
C ARG A 133 -12.71 45.33 -11.27
N LEU A 134 -11.87 44.41 -10.81
CA LEU A 134 -10.47 44.67 -10.49
C LEU A 134 -9.61 44.21 -11.67
N ALA A 135 -8.88 45.15 -12.28
CA ALA A 135 -7.92 44.87 -13.33
C ALA A 135 -6.62 44.27 -12.75
N PRO A 136 -5.82 43.55 -13.57
CA PRO A 136 -4.58 42.91 -13.11
C PRO A 136 -3.52 43.88 -12.55
N ASP A 137 -3.58 45.15 -12.94
CA ASP A 137 -2.74 46.24 -12.46
C ASP A 137 -3.23 46.85 -11.13
N GLY A 138 -4.34 46.34 -10.58
CA GLY A 138 -4.97 46.83 -9.37
C GLY A 138 -5.96 47.97 -9.60
N GLY A 139 -6.21 48.39 -10.84
CA GLY A 139 -7.24 49.38 -11.16
C GLY A 139 -8.65 48.85 -10.88
N LEU A 140 -9.50 49.66 -10.25
CA LEU A 140 -10.90 49.31 -9.98
C LEU A 140 -11.83 50.07 -10.94
N SER A 141 -12.68 49.37 -11.68
CA SER A 141 -13.69 49.97 -12.55
C SER A 141 -15.09 49.44 -12.25
N VAL A 142 -16.11 50.24 -12.54
CA VAL A 142 -17.51 49.79 -12.51
C VAL A 142 -17.84 49.15 -13.85
N GLU A 143 -18.50 48.00 -13.84
CA GLU A 143 -19.02 47.29 -15.02
C GLU A 143 -20.53 47.15 -15.02
#